data_AF-A0A940VS09-F1
#
_entry.id   AF-A0A940VS09-F1
#
_cell.length_a   1.000
_cell.length_b   1.000
_cell.length_c   1.000
_cell.angle_alpha   90.00
_cell.angle_beta   90.00
_cell.angle_gamma   90.00
#
_symmetry.space_group_name_H-M   'P 1'
#
loop_
_entity.id
_entity.type
_entity.pdbx_description
1 polymer ?
#
loop_
_entity_poly.entity_id
_entity_poly.type
_entity_poly.pdbx_seq_one_letter_code
_entity_poly.pdbx_strand_id
1 'polypeptide(L)'
;MGGLIFYILIVCSGAYFRKIGIGLVHGAFMLAAGGYIITTVIDKSIYMSKRMFFAYILIGYVTIQFLLLGGEIKTLGVIYFATIYYYLIINFGNYFSAAKIVHCTKHYLNFSIAMLCIETIYRIINPDEAAVAYLAPGADFCNGLFYAYKTNSIMFLDSNFTGLFSVVLFCTCEYLVLLRLGKFRLKRLALIILTFCTFSRAAIAALVVSKLLLVAIKLRKDKIVLQWKRLVVILTILAVGGMYLFTSINDGSLTSKFYILQEASNYFSNADLTTILFGVGQNRSEKVLGIYAHNIFLVLAIEIGIIGLLLFLIFWVQLIFPHKLTLIVFIPFVFAGMSAFTYAMTYLYSAVAIIQLLENKRKNGRWEG
;
A
#
# COMPACT_ATOMS: atom_id res chain seq x y z
N MET A 1 -17.72 22.81 5.66
CA MET A 1 -17.39 22.01 4.46
C MET A 1 -16.19 21.07 4.66
N GLY A 2 -15.02 21.55 5.12
CA GLY A 2 -13.80 20.73 5.24
C GLY A 2 -13.89 19.47 6.12
N GLY A 3 -14.76 19.45 7.14
CA GLY A 3 -14.94 18.27 8.02
C GLY A 3 -15.58 17.08 7.32
N LEU A 4 -16.62 17.33 6.53
CA LEU A 4 -17.27 16.29 5.73
C LEU A 4 -16.31 15.76 4.65
N ILE A 5 -15.57 16.65 3.99
CA ILE A 5 -14.57 16.28 2.98
C ILE A 5 -13.47 15.39 3.59
N PHE A 6 -12.91 15.78 4.74
CA PHE A 6 -11.90 14.99 5.45
C PHE A 6 -12.43 13.61 5.85
N TYR A 7 -13.66 13.55 6.37
CA TYR A 7 -14.31 12.30 6.73
C TYR A 7 -14.47 11.37 5.51
N ILE A 8 -15.00 11.88 4.41
CA ILE A 8 -15.20 11.12 3.17
C ILE A 8 -13.87 10.62 2.61
N LEU A 9 -12.83 11.47 2.57
CA LEU A 9 -11.49 11.09 2.15
C LEU A 9 -10.93 9.91 2.95
N ILE A 10 -11.02 9.97 4.27
CA ILE A 10 -10.46 8.90 5.11
C ILE A 10 -11.27 7.61 4.95
N VAL A 11 -12.59 7.68 5.07
CA VAL A 11 -13.47 6.51 5.06
C VAL A 11 -13.46 5.79 3.70
N CYS A 12 -13.44 6.53 2.60
CA CYS A 12 -13.48 5.96 1.25
C CYS A 12 -12.11 5.58 0.68
N SER A 13 -11.00 5.82 1.41
CA SER A 13 -9.63 5.64 0.91
C SER A 13 -9.28 4.23 0.40
N GLY A 14 -9.95 3.20 0.92
CA GLY A 14 -9.77 1.79 0.51
C GLY A 14 -10.96 1.21 -0.28
N ALA A 15 -11.95 2.03 -0.64
CA ALA A 15 -13.18 1.60 -1.29
C ALA A 15 -13.04 1.50 -2.83
N TYR A 16 -12.13 0.63 -3.28
CA TYR A 16 -11.93 0.32 -4.69
C TYR A 16 -12.78 -0.89 -5.10
N PHE A 17 -13.90 -0.65 -5.75
CA PHE A 17 -14.73 -1.70 -6.34
C PHE A 17 -14.39 -1.88 -7.81
N ARG A 18 -14.01 -3.10 -8.21
CA ARG A 18 -13.60 -3.40 -9.59
C ARG A 18 -14.76 -3.31 -10.59
N LYS A 19 -15.95 -3.71 -10.15
CA LYS A 19 -17.16 -3.78 -11.02
C LYS A 19 -17.89 -2.43 -11.16
N ILE A 20 -17.48 -1.40 -10.42
CA ILE A 20 -18.07 -0.06 -10.48
C ILE A 20 -17.06 0.87 -11.16
N GLY A 21 -17.41 1.41 -12.33
CA GLY A 21 -16.50 2.17 -13.18
C GLY A 21 -15.82 3.38 -12.51
N ILE A 22 -16.47 3.99 -11.51
CA ILE A 22 -15.88 5.00 -10.62
C ILE A 22 -15.98 4.49 -9.18
N GLY A 23 -14.89 3.95 -8.65
CA GLY A 23 -14.82 3.56 -7.24
C GLY A 23 -15.05 4.76 -6.30
N LEU A 24 -15.64 4.52 -5.12
CA LEU A 24 -15.95 5.57 -4.13
C LEU A 24 -14.73 6.43 -3.77
N VAL A 25 -13.55 5.84 -3.77
CA VAL A 25 -12.27 6.53 -3.57
C VAL A 25 -12.06 7.67 -4.57
N HIS A 26 -12.40 7.48 -5.85
CA HIS A 26 -12.24 8.51 -6.89
C HIS A 26 -13.26 9.64 -6.70
N GLY A 27 -14.50 9.31 -6.35
CA GLY A 27 -15.51 10.31 -5.98
C GLY A 27 -15.08 11.15 -4.78
N ALA A 28 -14.56 10.50 -3.73
CA ALA A 28 -14.02 11.16 -2.54
C ALA A 28 -12.87 12.11 -2.89
N PHE A 29 -11.95 11.68 -3.75
CA PHE A 29 -10.87 12.51 -4.25
C PHE A 29 -11.37 13.74 -5.02
N MET A 30 -12.30 13.56 -5.97
CA MET A 30 -12.82 14.67 -6.78
C MET A 30 -13.50 15.73 -5.90
N LEU A 31 -14.32 15.29 -4.93
CA LEU A 31 -14.94 16.19 -3.94
C LEU A 31 -13.89 16.95 -3.12
N ALA A 32 -12.83 16.27 -2.69
CA ALA A 32 -11.77 16.86 -1.90
C ALA A 32 -10.87 17.81 -2.69
N ALA A 33 -10.51 17.46 -3.92
CA ALA A 33 -9.73 18.31 -4.82
C ALA A 33 -10.52 19.58 -5.14
N GLY A 34 -11.80 19.46 -5.50
CA GLY A 34 -12.70 20.60 -5.73
C GLY A 34 -12.84 21.48 -4.49
N GLY A 35 -13.05 20.87 -3.31
CA GLY A 35 -13.10 21.60 -2.05
C GLY A 35 -11.78 22.31 -1.71
N TYR A 36 -10.63 21.69 -1.98
CA TYR A 36 -9.32 22.27 -1.74
C TYR A 36 -9.10 23.51 -2.63
N ILE A 37 -9.44 23.42 -3.92
CA ILE A 37 -9.38 24.54 -4.86
C ILE A 37 -10.26 25.69 -4.36
N ILE A 38 -11.52 25.42 -4.00
CA ILE A 38 -12.45 26.43 -3.47
C ILE A 38 -11.85 27.11 -2.23
N THR A 39 -11.37 26.34 -1.24
CA THR A 39 -10.77 26.91 -0.03
C THR A 39 -9.53 27.75 -0.34
N THR A 40 -8.71 27.33 -1.30
CA THR A 40 -7.49 28.03 -1.67
C THR A 40 -7.79 29.34 -2.40
N VAL A 41 -8.80 29.35 -3.26
CA VAL A 41 -9.28 30.57 -3.96
C VAL A 41 -9.87 31.56 -2.97
N ILE A 42 -10.65 31.10 -1.99
CA ILE A 42 -11.29 31.95 -0.98
C ILE A 42 -10.26 32.50 0.02
N ASP A 43 -9.42 31.64 0.59
CA ASP A 43 -8.51 32.01 1.68
C ASP A 43 -7.21 32.65 1.19
N LYS A 44 -6.94 32.63 -0.13
CA LYS A 44 -5.72 33.14 -0.81
C LYS A 44 -4.38 32.62 -0.25
N SER A 45 -4.40 31.65 0.66
CA SER A 45 -3.19 31.05 1.22
C SER A 45 -2.99 29.64 0.66
N ILE A 46 -2.08 29.50 -0.31
CA ILE A 46 -1.58 28.19 -0.69
C ILE A 46 -0.59 27.74 0.38
N TYR A 47 -1.00 26.82 1.26
CA TYR A 47 -0.04 26.18 2.15
C TYR A 47 0.75 25.11 1.39
N MET A 48 1.86 25.51 0.77
CA MET A 48 2.84 24.59 0.21
C MET A 48 3.81 24.12 1.30
N SER A 49 3.55 22.93 1.86
CA SER A 49 4.53 22.34 2.76
C SER A 49 5.81 21.98 1.97
N LYS A 50 6.99 22.18 2.57
CA LYS A 50 8.28 21.73 1.98
C LYS A 50 8.28 20.22 1.65
N ARG A 51 7.38 19.45 2.29
CA ARG A 51 7.17 18.01 2.04
C ARG A 51 6.42 17.71 0.74
N MET A 52 5.88 18.72 0.05
CA MET A 52 5.24 18.57 -1.27
C MET A 52 6.23 18.66 -2.42
N PHE A 53 7.42 19.23 -2.19
CA PHE A 53 8.40 19.49 -3.24
C PHE A 53 8.79 18.23 -4.01
N PHE A 54 9.14 17.14 -3.32
CA PHE A 54 9.55 15.91 -3.98
C PHE A 54 8.40 15.13 -4.59
N ALA A 55 7.17 15.28 -4.09
CA ALA A 55 6.01 14.75 -4.78
C ALA A 55 5.77 15.47 -6.11
N TYR A 56 5.96 16.80 -6.16
CA TYR A 56 5.86 17.51 -7.43
C TYR A 56 6.96 17.11 -8.41
N ILE A 57 8.20 16.92 -7.93
CA ILE A 57 9.28 16.38 -8.76
C ILE A 57 8.93 14.98 -9.26
N LEU A 58 8.43 14.09 -8.40
CA LEU A 58 8.02 12.75 -8.78
C LEU A 58 6.89 12.79 -9.82
N ILE A 59 5.83 13.58 -9.57
CA ILE A 59 4.71 13.75 -10.49
C ILE A 59 5.22 14.26 -11.83
N GLY A 60 6.02 15.33 -11.85
CA GLY A 60 6.58 15.94 -13.06
C GLY A 60 7.50 14.98 -13.82
N TYR A 61 8.36 14.24 -13.13
CA TYR A 61 9.20 13.21 -13.72
C TYR A 61 8.34 12.14 -14.41
N VAL A 62 7.35 11.60 -13.71
CA VAL A 62 6.45 10.57 -14.23
C VAL A 62 5.57 11.15 -15.37
N THR A 63 5.23 12.46 -15.36
CA THR A 63 4.57 13.14 -16.50
C THR A 63 5.45 13.12 -17.74
N ILE A 64 6.68 13.63 -17.60
CA ILE A 64 7.62 13.76 -18.71
C ILE A 64 7.92 12.38 -19.28
N GLN A 65 8.15 11.40 -18.41
CA GLN A 65 8.39 10.02 -18.80
C GLN A 65 7.20 9.43 -19.56
N PHE A 66 5.97 9.67 -19.11
CA PHE A 66 4.76 9.25 -19.82
C PHE A 66 4.65 9.92 -21.20
N LEU A 67 4.95 11.22 -21.31
CA LEU A 67 4.90 11.94 -22.59
C LEU A 67 5.95 11.45 -23.59
N LEU A 68 7.15 11.08 -23.11
CA LEU A 68 8.26 10.67 -23.96
C LEU A 68 8.20 9.18 -24.35
N LEU A 69 7.89 8.30 -23.40
CA LEU A 69 7.95 6.85 -23.59
C LEU A 69 6.57 6.23 -23.79
N GLY A 70 5.50 6.94 -23.42
CA GLY A 70 4.14 6.42 -23.38
C GLY A 70 3.89 5.51 -22.19
N GLY A 71 2.68 4.95 -22.14
CA GLY A 71 2.24 4.07 -21.07
C GLY A 71 0.73 4.05 -20.97
N GLU A 72 0.20 3.45 -19.91
CA GLU A 72 -1.23 3.51 -19.63
C GLU A 72 -1.58 4.71 -18.75
N ILE A 73 -2.51 5.54 -19.22
CA ILE A 73 -3.06 6.70 -18.46
C ILE A 73 -3.54 6.25 -17.07
N LYS A 74 -4.08 5.03 -16.97
CA LYS A 74 -4.55 4.46 -15.70
C LYS A 74 -3.42 4.36 -14.67
N THR A 75 -2.24 3.89 -15.07
CA THR A 75 -1.09 3.70 -14.17
C THR A 75 -0.51 5.04 -13.73
N LEU A 76 -0.41 6.00 -14.65
CA LEU A 76 -0.06 7.39 -14.36
C LEU A 76 -1.04 7.99 -13.33
N GLY A 77 -2.33 7.82 -13.61
CA GLY A 77 -3.42 8.27 -12.78
C GLY A 77 -3.31 7.74 -11.36
N VAL A 78 -2.98 6.46 -11.16
CA VAL A 78 -2.86 5.84 -9.83
C VAL A 78 -1.73 6.47 -9.00
N ILE A 79 -0.56 6.73 -9.59
CA ILE A 79 0.57 7.39 -8.89
C ILE A 79 0.19 8.81 -8.46
N TYR A 80 -0.42 9.57 -9.37
CA TYR A 80 -0.82 10.95 -9.11
C TYR A 80 -1.90 10.99 -8.05
N PHE A 81 -2.91 10.16 -8.24
CA PHE A 81 -4.03 10.02 -7.35
C PHE A 81 -3.57 9.72 -5.95
N ALA A 82 -2.79 8.65 -5.74
CA ALA A 82 -2.31 8.29 -4.40
C ALA A 82 -1.50 9.42 -3.75
N THR A 83 -0.56 10.00 -4.52
CA THR A 83 0.32 11.07 -4.02
C THR A 83 -0.46 12.31 -3.61
N ILE A 84 -1.42 12.76 -4.42
CA ILE A 84 -2.27 13.92 -4.12
C ILE A 84 -3.26 13.59 -2.99
N TYR A 85 -3.80 12.37 -2.95
CA TYR A 85 -4.74 11.92 -1.92
C TYR A 85 -4.15 12.08 -0.51
N TYR A 86 -2.89 11.69 -0.34
CA TYR A 86 -2.13 11.91 0.89
C TYR A 86 -2.14 13.38 1.33
N TYR A 87 -1.84 14.31 0.41
CA TYR A 87 -1.77 15.73 0.72
C TYR A 87 -3.12 16.33 1.06
N LEU A 88 -4.18 15.91 0.38
CA LEU A 88 -5.54 16.34 0.71
C LEU A 88 -5.89 15.95 2.15
N ILE A 89 -5.57 14.72 2.57
CA ILE A 89 -5.78 14.28 3.96
C ILE A 89 -4.99 15.13 4.95
N ILE A 90 -3.70 15.38 4.69
CA ILE A 90 -2.86 16.20 5.58
C ILE A 90 -3.41 17.63 5.69
N ASN A 91 -3.73 18.26 4.56
CA ASN A 91 -4.21 19.64 4.52
C ASN A 91 -5.53 19.81 5.25
N PHE A 92 -6.54 19.00 4.94
CA PHE A 92 -7.81 19.06 5.66
C PHE A 92 -7.66 18.62 7.12
N GLY A 93 -6.86 17.57 7.38
CA GLY A 93 -6.63 17.00 8.71
C GLY A 93 -5.97 17.95 9.70
N ASN A 94 -5.12 18.88 9.21
CA ASN A 94 -4.44 19.85 10.05
C ASN A 94 -5.40 20.79 10.79
N TYR A 95 -6.61 21.00 10.28
CA TYR A 95 -7.63 21.84 10.93
C TYR A 95 -8.41 21.12 12.03
N PHE A 96 -8.29 19.79 12.16
CA PHE A 96 -9.04 19.01 13.15
C PHE A 96 -8.25 18.72 14.42
N SER A 97 -8.96 18.53 15.53
CA SER A 97 -8.38 18.06 16.79
C SER A 97 -8.01 16.58 16.71
N ALA A 98 -7.14 16.12 17.60
CA ALA A 98 -6.77 14.70 17.68
C ALA A 98 -8.01 13.81 17.87
N ALA A 99 -8.92 14.18 18.78
CA ALA A 99 -10.17 13.46 19.00
C ALA A 99 -11.02 13.28 17.73
N LYS A 100 -11.17 14.35 16.91
CA LYS A 100 -11.91 14.28 15.63
C LYS A 100 -11.22 13.37 14.62
N ILE A 101 -9.89 13.41 14.52
CA ILE A 101 -9.13 12.52 13.65
C ILE A 101 -9.32 11.06 14.10
N VAL A 102 -9.20 10.76 15.38
CA VAL A 102 -9.41 9.42 15.95
C VAL A 102 -10.83 8.92 15.69
N HIS A 103 -11.84 9.79 15.83
CA HIS A 103 -13.22 9.46 15.52
C HIS A 103 -13.39 9.08 14.04
N CYS A 104 -12.87 9.89 13.11
CA CYS A 104 -12.89 9.57 11.67
C CYS A 104 -12.16 8.25 11.37
N THR A 105 -11.00 8.00 12.00
CA THR A 105 -10.27 6.74 11.83
C THR A 105 -11.06 5.54 12.34
N LYS A 106 -11.80 5.66 13.45
CA LYS A 106 -12.67 4.58 13.94
C LYS A 106 -13.78 4.24 12.92
N HIS A 107 -14.36 5.26 12.29
CA HIS A 107 -15.34 5.07 11.22
C HIS A 107 -14.73 4.42 9.98
N TYR A 108 -13.55 4.87 9.55
CA TYR A 108 -12.80 4.24 8.46
C TYR A 108 -12.52 2.76 8.72
N LEU A 109 -12.08 2.41 9.93
CA LEU A 109 -11.86 1.01 10.32
C LEU A 109 -13.16 0.19 10.26
N ASN A 110 -14.26 0.71 10.82
CA ASN A 110 -15.56 0.02 10.79
C ASN A 110 -16.05 -0.22 9.36
N PHE A 111 -16.05 0.84 8.54
CA PHE A 111 -16.50 0.79 7.16
C PHE A 111 -15.65 -0.16 6.32
N SER A 112 -14.33 -0.09 6.47
CA SER A 112 -13.40 -0.96 5.73
C SER A 112 -13.55 -2.42 6.12
N ILE A 113 -13.72 -2.73 7.42
CA ILE A 113 -14.00 -4.10 7.87
C ILE A 113 -15.33 -4.60 7.30
N ALA A 114 -16.38 -3.77 7.30
CA ALA A 114 -17.66 -4.15 6.73
C ALA A 114 -17.55 -4.47 5.22
N MET A 115 -16.83 -3.63 4.46
CA MET A 115 -16.57 -3.88 3.04
C MET A 115 -15.78 -5.18 2.82
N LEU A 116 -14.74 -5.43 3.61
CA LEU A 116 -13.94 -6.66 3.52
C LEU A 116 -14.76 -7.91 3.86
N CYS A 117 -15.68 -7.83 4.82
CA CYS A 117 -16.63 -8.92 5.10
C CYS A 117 -17.52 -9.20 3.88
N ILE A 118 -18.12 -8.16 3.29
CA ILE A 118 -18.97 -8.29 2.09
C ILE A 118 -18.17 -8.90 0.93
N GLU A 119 -16.96 -8.40 0.70
CA GLU A 119 -16.05 -8.91 -0.34
C GLU A 119 -15.70 -10.39 -0.12
N THR A 120 -15.37 -10.77 1.11
CA THR A 120 -15.03 -12.15 1.47
C THR A 120 -16.22 -13.09 1.28
N ILE A 121 -17.40 -12.70 1.77
CA ILE A 121 -18.64 -13.48 1.61
C ILE A 121 -18.96 -13.65 0.13
N TYR A 122 -18.88 -12.58 -0.66
CA TYR A 122 -19.10 -12.64 -2.11
C TYR A 122 -18.16 -13.64 -2.78
N ARG A 123 -16.85 -13.54 -2.49
CA ARG A 123 -15.82 -14.40 -3.10
C ARG A 123 -15.99 -15.87 -2.73
N ILE A 124 -16.43 -16.16 -1.51
CA ILE A 124 -16.70 -17.54 -1.06
C ILE A 124 -17.96 -18.12 -1.72
N ILE A 125 -19.01 -17.32 -1.91
CA ILE A 125 -20.26 -17.79 -2.55
C ILE A 125 -20.14 -17.85 -4.07
N ASN A 126 -19.20 -17.09 -4.66
CA ASN A 126 -19.00 -17.01 -6.10
C ASN A 126 -17.54 -17.37 -6.46
N PRO A 127 -17.12 -18.64 -6.31
CA PRO A 127 -15.79 -19.06 -6.77
C PRO A 127 -15.64 -18.86 -8.29
N ASP A 128 -14.41 -18.56 -8.72
CA ASP A 128 -14.07 -18.48 -10.14
C ASP A 128 -13.89 -19.88 -10.73
N GLU A 129 -14.95 -20.43 -11.30
CA GLU A 129 -14.92 -21.76 -11.92
C GLU A 129 -13.94 -21.84 -13.11
N ALA A 130 -13.72 -20.73 -13.82
CA ALA A 130 -12.77 -20.67 -14.92
C ALA A 130 -11.32 -20.77 -14.44
N ALA A 131 -11.01 -20.30 -13.23
CA ALA A 131 -9.70 -20.47 -12.61
C ALA A 131 -9.39 -21.93 -12.24
N VAL A 132 -10.42 -22.76 -12.01
CA VAL A 132 -10.26 -24.22 -11.82
C VAL A 132 -9.87 -24.89 -13.13
N ALA A 133 -10.43 -24.42 -14.25
CA ALA A 133 -10.20 -24.97 -15.59
C ALA A 133 -8.90 -24.49 -16.27
N TYR A 134 -8.38 -23.31 -15.89
CA TYR A 134 -7.19 -22.70 -16.52
C TYR A 134 -5.85 -23.31 -16.05
N LEU A 135 -5.87 -24.15 -15.02
CA LEU A 135 -4.67 -24.86 -14.61
C LEU A 135 -4.44 -26.04 -15.57
N ALA A 136 -3.24 -26.06 -16.17
CA ALA A 136 -2.78 -27.09 -17.11
C ALA A 136 -3.10 -28.52 -16.63
N PRO A 137 -3.28 -29.50 -17.55
CA PRO A 137 -3.40 -30.91 -17.18
C PRO A 137 -2.16 -31.32 -16.38
N GLY A 138 -2.30 -31.43 -15.04
CA GLY A 138 -1.20 -31.70 -14.12
C GLY A 138 -1.13 -30.81 -12.86
N ALA A 139 -1.93 -29.75 -12.74
CA ALA A 139 -2.06 -29.05 -11.46
C ALA A 139 -3.01 -29.79 -10.51
N ASP A 140 -2.58 -30.02 -9.27
CA ASP A 140 -3.42 -30.65 -8.25
C ASP A 140 -4.77 -29.94 -8.13
N PHE A 141 -5.87 -30.70 -8.07
CA PHE A 141 -7.24 -30.22 -7.86
C PHE A 141 -7.35 -29.21 -6.69
N CYS A 142 -6.56 -29.44 -5.64
CA CYS A 142 -6.45 -28.56 -4.48
C CYS A 142 -5.93 -27.16 -4.83
N ASN A 143 -5.01 -27.03 -5.80
CA ASN A 143 -4.52 -25.74 -6.28
C ASN A 143 -5.61 -25.02 -7.11
N GLY A 144 -6.41 -25.74 -7.89
CA GLY A 144 -7.55 -25.17 -8.64
C GLY A 144 -8.60 -24.55 -7.72
N LEU A 145 -9.01 -25.29 -6.69
CA LEU A 145 -9.94 -24.77 -5.68
C LEU A 145 -9.36 -23.56 -4.93
N PHE A 146 -8.06 -23.58 -4.61
CA PHE A 146 -7.41 -22.45 -3.94
C PHE A 146 -7.48 -21.17 -4.77
N TYR A 147 -7.22 -21.23 -6.08
CA TYR A 147 -7.28 -20.05 -6.94
C TYR A 147 -8.71 -19.60 -7.24
N ALA A 148 -9.69 -20.52 -7.30
CA ALA A 148 -11.09 -20.19 -7.50
C ALA A 148 -11.63 -19.21 -6.45
N TYR A 149 -11.25 -19.40 -5.19
CA TYR A 149 -11.62 -18.50 -4.08
C TYR A 149 -10.71 -17.28 -3.94
N LYS A 150 -9.77 -17.07 -4.87
CA LYS A 150 -8.77 -15.99 -4.81
C LYS A 150 -9.01 -14.90 -5.85
N THR A 151 -9.42 -15.27 -7.06
CA THR A 151 -9.44 -14.39 -8.24
C THR A 151 -10.73 -13.60 -8.41
N ASN A 152 -11.90 -14.12 -7.98
CA ASN A 152 -13.19 -13.42 -8.11
C ASN A 152 -13.46 -12.37 -7.01
N SER A 153 -12.52 -11.45 -6.81
CA SER A 153 -12.70 -10.35 -5.87
C SER A 153 -13.54 -9.22 -6.48
N ILE A 154 -14.48 -8.67 -5.70
CA ILE A 154 -15.22 -7.45 -6.07
C ILE A 154 -14.45 -6.18 -5.73
N MET A 155 -13.43 -6.28 -4.88
CA MET A 155 -12.54 -5.17 -4.54
C MET A 155 -11.16 -5.40 -5.15
N PHE A 156 -10.56 -4.34 -5.71
CA PHE A 156 -9.26 -4.44 -6.38
C PHE A 156 -9.21 -5.55 -7.45
N LEU A 157 -8.01 -5.99 -7.83
CA LEU A 157 -7.83 -7.00 -8.88
C LEU A 157 -8.12 -8.43 -8.37
N ASP A 158 -7.59 -8.77 -7.19
CA ASP A 158 -7.71 -10.08 -6.54
C ASP A 158 -7.65 -9.96 -5.00
N SER A 159 -7.77 -11.10 -4.30
CA SER A 159 -7.71 -11.14 -2.84
C SER A 159 -6.35 -10.78 -2.22
N ASN A 160 -5.25 -10.72 -2.99
CA ASN A 160 -3.96 -10.27 -2.45
C ASN A 160 -4.02 -8.79 -2.08
N PHE A 161 -4.71 -7.98 -2.88
CA PHE A 161 -4.91 -6.57 -2.59
C PHE A 161 -5.80 -6.36 -1.36
N THR A 162 -6.86 -7.16 -1.20
CA THR A 162 -7.71 -7.11 0.01
C THR A 162 -6.97 -7.60 1.24
N GLY A 163 -6.08 -8.58 1.09
CA GLY A 163 -5.18 -9.04 2.16
C GLY A 163 -4.22 -7.94 2.60
N LEU A 164 -3.56 -7.27 1.65
CA LEU A 164 -2.67 -6.14 1.92
C LEU A 164 -3.43 -4.97 2.57
N PHE A 165 -4.64 -4.67 2.11
CA PHE A 165 -5.50 -3.66 2.73
C PHE A 165 -5.85 -4.02 4.18
N SER A 166 -6.22 -5.29 4.43
CA SER A 166 -6.49 -5.80 5.77
C SER A 166 -5.30 -5.65 6.72
N VAL A 167 -4.08 -5.92 6.23
CA VAL A 167 -2.83 -5.71 6.99
C VAL A 167 -2.63 -4.24 7.33
N VAL A 168 -2.83 -3.31 6.39
CA VAL A 168 -2.70 -1.86 6.65
C VAL A 168 -3.70 -1.40 7.71
N LEU A 169 -4.96 -1.85 7.64
CA LEU A 169 -5.98 -1.56 8.66
C LEU A 169 -5.59 -2.13 10.03
N PHE A 170 -5.01 -3.33 10.05
CA PHE A 170 -4.55 -3.98 11.26
C PHE A 170 -3.41 -3.18 11.91
N CYS A 171 -2.41 -2.78 11.12
CA CYS A 171 -1.31 -1.93 11.57
C CYS A 171 -1.81 -0.57 12.10
N THR A 172 -2.83 0.01 11.44
CA THR A 172 -3.49 1.24 11.91
C THR A 172 -4.17 1.03 13.26
N CYS A 173 -4.89 -0.08 13.46
CA CYS A 173 -5.46 -0.44 14.77
C CYS A 173 -4.38 -0.55 15.85
N GLU A 174 -3.28 -1.23 15.55
CA GLU A 174 -2.18 -1.42 16.50
C GLU A 174 -1.50 -0.10 16.88
N TYR A 175 -1.36 0.83 15.94
CA TYR A 175 -0.89 2.19 16.22
C TYR A 175 -1.83 2.92 17.21
N LEU A 176 -3.15 2.87 16.99
CA LEU A 176 -4.11 3.51 17.91
C LEU A 176 -4.09 2.85 19.31
N VAL A 177 -3.91 1.53 19.38
CA VAL A 177 -3.74 0.81 20.66
C VAL A 177 -2.44 1.23 21.36
N LEU A 178 -1.34 1.39 20.61
CA LEU A 178 -0.05 1.85 21.14
C LEU A 178 -0.19 3.23 21.80
N LEU A 179 -1.02 4.10 21.23
CA LEU A 179 -1.35 5.42 21.79
C LEU A 179 -2.48 5.42 22.82
N ARG A 180 -3.04 4.26 23.18
CA ARG A 180 -4.16 4.12 24.12
C ARG A 180 -5.44 4.86 23.71
N LEU A 181 -5.67 5.06 22.41
CA LEU A 181 -6.79 5.82 21.85
C LEU A 181 -8.10 5.02 21.66
N GLY A 182 -8.17 3.82 22.25
CA GLY A 182 -9.37 2.99 22.25
C GLY A 182 -9.10 1.50 22.40
N LYS A 183 -10.18 0.74 22.62
CA LYS A 183 -10.15 -0.74 22.66
C LYS A 183 -10.50 -1.28 21.28
N PHE A 184 -9.51 -1.86 20.59
CA PHE A 184 -9.66 -2.39 19.23
C PHE A 184 -9.61 -3.94 19.18
N ARG A 185 -9.93 -4.64 20.27
CA ARG A 185 -9.82 -6.13 20.35
C ARG A 185 -10.63 -6.83 19.26
N LEU A 186 -11.92 -6.53 19.13
CA LEU A 186 -12.80 -7.14 18.13
C LEU A 186 -12.37 -6.82 16.70
N LYS A 187 -12.03 -5.55 16.42
CA LYS A 187 -11.55 -5.11 15.10
C LYS A 187 -10.27 -5.84 14.68
N ARG A 188 -9.32 -6.03 15.61
CA ARG A 188 -8.09 -6.77 15.35
C ARG A 188 -8.36 -8.24 15.06
N LEU A 189 -9.23 -8.88 15.83
CA LEU A 189 -9.63 -10.27 15.60
C LEU A 189 -10.28 -10.43 14.22
N ALA A 190 -11.24 -9.55 13.89
CA ALA A 190 -11.89 -9.53 12.59
C ALA A 190 -10.87 -9.37 11.44
N LEU A 191 -9.93 -8.42 11.55
CA LEU A 191 -8.90 -8.21 10.52
C LEU A 191 -7.93 -9.38 10.38
N ILE A 192 -7.60 -10.08 11.48
CA ILE A 192 -6.82 -11.32 11.41
C ILE A 192 -7.60 -12.36 10.61
N ILE A 193 -8.84 -12.65 11.00
CA ILE A 193 -9.70 -13.64 10.32
C ILE A 193 -9.86 -13.30 8.83
N LEU A 194 -10.21 -12.05 8.52
CA LEU A 194 -10.36 -11.57 7.14
C LEU A 194 -9.06 -11.73 6.33
N THR A 195 -7.90 -11.45 6.93
CA THR A 195 -6.60 -11.66 6.26
C THR A 195 -6.38 -13.12 5.93
N PHE A 196 -6.70 -14.05 6.84
CA PHE A 196 -6.61 -15.50 6.55
C PHE A 196 -7.59 -15.91 5.43
N CYS A 197 -8.81 -15.37 5.44
CA CYS A 197 -9.81 -15.62 4.39
C CYS A 197 -9.41 -15.08 3.01
N THR A 198 -8.38 -14.23 2.90
CA THR A 198 -7.83 -13.79 1.60
C THR A 198 -6.95 -14.84 0.93
N PHE A 199 -6.52 -15.87 1.67
CA PHE A 199 -5.56 -16.87 1.21
C PHE A 199 -4.22 -16.29 0.73
N SER A 200 -3.93 -15.02 1.07
CA SER A 200 -2.67 -14.37 0.70
C SER A 200 -1.57 -14.70 1.72
N ARG A 201 -0.71 -15.66 1.37
CA ARG A 201 0.46 -16.06 2.19
C ARG A 201 1.33 -14.86 2.58
N ALA A 202 1.54 -13.93 1.65
CA ALA A 202 2.32 -12.71 1.89
C ALA A 202 1.65 -11.79 2.93
N ALA A 203 0.32 -11.61 2.86
CA ALA A 203 -0.41 -10.80 3.83
C ALA A 203 -0.42 -11.44 5.23
N ILE A 204 -0.61 -12.76 5.31
CA ILE A 204 -0.54 -13.51 6.58
C ILE A 204 0.86 -13.36 7.21
N ALA A 205 1.93 -13.53 6.42
CA ALA A 205 3.28 -13.33 6.89
C ALA A 205 3.54 -11.87 7.32
N ALA A 206 2.98 -10.87 6.62
CA ALA A 206 3.06 -9.47 7.03
C ALA A 206 2.34 -9.17 8.36
N LEU A 207 1.26 -9.88 8.73
CA LEU A 207 0.67 -9.77 10.08
C LEU A 207 1.67 -10.19 11.15
N VAL A 208 2.41 -11.28 10.93
CA VAL A 208 3.46 -11.75 11.85
C VAL A 208 4.57 -10.71 11.95
N VAL A 209 5.08 -10.21 10.82
CA VAL A 209 6.08 -9.14 10.77
C VAL A 209 5.60 -7.90 11.51
N SER A 210 4.33 -7.50 11.33
CA SER A 210 3.74 -6.36 12.05
C SER A 210 3.75 -6.57 13.57
N LYS A 211 3.39 -7.76 14.05
CA LYS A 211 3.44 -8.08 15.49
C LYS A 211 4.86 -8.05 16.04
N LEU A 212 5.83 -8.66 15.35
CA LEU A 212 7.22 -8.66 15.76
C LEU A 212 7.78 -7.23 15.84
N LEU A 213 7.46 -6.39 14.85
CA LEU A 213 7.82 -4.98 14.83
C LEU A 213 7.24 -4.22 16.04
N LEU A 214 5.98 -4.44 16.38
CA LEU A 214 5.34 -3.79 17.52
C LEU A 214 5.95 -4.22 18.86
N VAL A 215 6.29 -5.51 19.00
CA VAL A 215 7.00 -6.01 20.19
C VAL A 215 8.36 -5.33 20.29
N ALA A 216 9.12 -5.26 19.19
CA ALA A 216 10.39 -4.55 19.15
C ALA A 216 10.25 -3.08 19.59
N ILE A 217 9.29 -2.35 19.04
CA ILE A 217 9.04 -0.94 19.40
C ILE A 217 8.73 -0.78 20.90
N LYS A 218 7.92 -1.68 21.48
CA LYS A 218 7.55 -1.61 22.91
C LYS A 218 8.74 -1.87 23.84
N LEU A 219 9.63 -2.79 23.48
CA LEU A 219 10.76 -3.21 24.31
C LEU A 219 11.89 -2.17 24.40
N ARG A 220 11.98 -1.20 23.47
CA ARG A 220 13.07 -0.20 23.46
C ARG A 220 12.55 1.18 23.03
N LYS A 221 11.87 1.88 23.93
CA LYS A 221 11.21 3.18 23.70
C LYS A 221 12.15 4.28 23.16
N ASP A 222 13.46 4.10 23.34
CA ASP A 222 14.50 5.13 23.29
C ASP A 222 15.55 4.90 22.18
N LYS A 223 15.56 3.74 21.50
CA LYS A 223 16.55 3.42 20.44
C LYS A 223 15.94 2.85 19.15
N ILE A 224 14.83 3.42 18.69
CA ILE A 224 14.16 3.00 17.44
C ILE A 224 15.16 2.88 16.27
N VAL A 225 16.14 3.78 16.12
CA VAL A 225 17.14 3.76 15.02
C VAL A 225 18.10 2.56 15.08
N LEU A 226 18.44 2.06 16.27
CA LEU A 226 19.29 0.87 16.40
C LEU A 226 18.51 -0.42 16.07
N GLN A 227 17.18 -0.37 16.18
CA GLN A 227 16.29 -1.46 15.80
C GLN A 227 16.13 -1.58 14.29
N TRP A 228 16.34 -0.49 13.53
CA TRP A 228 16.35 -0.50 12.06
C TRP A 228 17.42 -1.42 11.49
N LYS A 229 18.68 -1.25 11.93
CA LYS A 229 19.79 -2.08 11.46
C LYS A 229 19.59 -3.55 11.81
N ARG A 230 19.06 -3.84 13.00
CA ARG A 230 18.82 -5.22 13.46
C ARG A 230 17.61 -5.86 12.80
N LEU A 231 16.52 -5.12 12.58
CA LEU A 231 15.32 -5.64 11.93
C LEU A 231 15.57 -5.88 10.44
N VAL A 232 16.29 -4.99 9.76
CA VAL A 232 16.75 -5.22 8.38
C VAL A 232 17.63 -6.46 8.33
N VAL A 233 18.62 -6.60 9.23
CA VAL A 233 19.45 -7.81 9.30
C VAL A 233 18.64 -9.07 9.60
N ILE A 234 17.68 -9.04 10.53
CA ILE A 234 16.82 -10.20 10.85
C ILE A 234 15.89 -10.54 9.67
N LEU A 235 15.28 -9.55 9.03
CA LEU A 235 14.44 -9.76 7.86
C LEU A 235 15.25 -10.26 6.67
N THR A 236 16.49 -9.79 6.49
CA THR A 236 17.42 -10.32 5.49
C THR A 236 17.85 -11.74 5.83
N ILE A 237 18.15 -12.07 7.09
CA ILE A 237 18.49 -13.44 7.52
C ILE A 237 17.28 -14.38 7.37
N LEU A 238 16.06 -13.92 7.67
CA LEU A 238 14.85 -14.72 7.48
C LEU A 238 14.47 -14.86 6.01
N ALA A 239 14.72 -13.83 5.18
CA ALA A 239 14.55 -13.91 3.74
C ALA A 239 15.56 -14.88 3.12
N VAL A 240 16.85 -14.77 3.47
CA VAL A 240 17.92 -15.64 2.97
C VAL A 240 17.82 -17.06 3.56
N GLY A 241 17.52 -17.20 4.85
CA GLY A 241 17.31 -18.50 5.50
C GLY A 241 16.03 -19.20 5.04
N GLY A 242 14.97 -18.43 4.77
CA GLY A 242 13.78 -18.91 4.08
C GLY A 242 14.12 -19.36 2.65
N MET A 243 14.92 -18.59 1.91
CA MET A 243 15.40 -19.02 0.59
C MET A 243 16.16 -20.35 0.64
N TYR A 244 17.02 -20.56 1.64
CA TYR A 244 17.83 -21.78 1.77
C TYR A 244 17.03 -23.02 2.25
N LEU A 245 15.98 -22.82 3.05
CA LEU A 245 15.12 -23.92 3.52
C LEU A 245 14.06 -24.32 2.49
N PHE A 246 13.63 -23.40 1.63
CA PHE A 246 12.59 -23.67 0.62
C PHE A 246 13.13 -24.09 -0.75
N THR A 247 14.44 -24.00 -1.02
CA THR A 247 15.05 -24.65 -2.21
C THR A 247 14.89 -26.17 -2.20
N SER A 248 14.53 -26.76 -1.06
CA SER A 248 14.26 -28.20 -0.91
C SER A 248 12.77 -28.57 -1.10
N ILE A 249 11.89 -27.58 -1.30
CA ILE A 249 10.45 -27.78 -1.49
C ILE A 249 10.08 -27.22 -2.86
N ASN A 250 9.53 -28.06 -3.74
CA ASN A 250 9.18 -27.73 -5.12
C ASN A 250 7.93 -26.80 -5.18
N ASP A 251 8.00 -25.61 -4.59
CA ASP A 251 6.91 -24.62 -4.59
C ASP A 251 7.09 -23.63 -5.75
N GLY A 252 6.18 -23.71 -6.73
CA GLY A 252 6.14 -22.86 -7.93
C GLY A 252 6.13 -21.35 -7.64
N SER A 253 5.73 -20.92 -6.44
CA SER A 253 5.68 -19.50 -6.07
C SER A 253 7.04 -18.90 -5.72
N LEU A 254 8.04 -19.71 -5.33
CA LEU A 254 9.35 -19.21 -4.92
C LEU A 254 10.34 -19.31 -6.09
N THR A 255 10.26 -20.38 -6.88
CA THR A 255 10.97 -20.53 -8.15
C THR A 255 10.59 -19.44 -9.16
N SER A 256 9.30 -19.10 -9.30
CA SER A 256 8.87 -17.98 -10.15
C SER A 256 9.46 -16.63 -9.75
N LYS A 257 9.72 -16.39 -8.46
CA LYS A 257 10.35 -15.14 -8.00
C LYS A 257 11.83 -15.06 -8.38
N PHE A 258 12.56 -16.17 -8.30
CA PHE A 258 13.95 -16.22 -8.77
C PHE A 258 14.02 -16.08 -10.28
N TYR A 259 13.10 -16.72 -11.00
CA TYR A 259 12.97 -16.54 -12.44
C TYR A 259 12.76 -15.07 -12.82
N ILE A 260 11.86 -14.35 -12.13
CA ILE A 260 11.66 -12.90 -12.32
C ILE A 260 12.94 -12.10 -12.08
N LEU A 261 13.73 -12.44 -11.04
CA LEU A 261 15.00 -11.75 -10.78
C LEU A 261 16.05 -12.04 -11.86
N GLN A 262 16.09 -13.27 -12.36
CA GLN A 262 16.98 -13.67 -13.45
C GLN A 262 16.61 -12.95 -14.75
N GLU A 263 15.35 -12.94 -15.14
CA GLU A 263 14.87 -12.22 -16.33
C GLU A 263 15.15 -10.72 -16.23
N ALA A 264 14.94 -10.12 -15.05
CA ALA A 264 15.32 -8.74 -14.82
C ALA A 264 16.83 -8.51 -14.94
N SER A 265 17.66 -9.40 -14.39
CA SER A 265 19.12 -9.30 -14.50
C SER A 265 19.57 -9.39 -15.95
N ASN A 266 19.01 -10.32 -16.72
CA ASN A 266 19.26 -10.47 -18.15
C ASN A 266 18.84 -9.21 -18.92
N TYR A 267 17.66 -8.68 -18.61
CA TYR A 267 17.17 -7.45 -19.20
C TYR A 267 18.11 -6.27 -18.93
N PHE A 268 18.49 -6.02 -17.68
CA PHE A 268 19.39 -4.91 -17.33
C PHE A 268 20.81 -5.08 -17.90
N SER A 269 21.27 -6.31 -18.11
CA SER A 269 22.58 -6.57 -18.71
C SER A 269 22.62 -6.24 -20.20
N ASN A 270 21.46 -6.24 -20.88
CA ASN A 270 21.34 -5.99 -22.31
C ASN A 270 20.71 -4.63 -22.63
N ALA A 271 20.18 -3.91 -21.64
CA ALA A 271 19.58 -2.60 -21.81
C ALA A 271 20.64 -1.50 -21.99
N ASP A 272 20.34 -0.50 -22.81
CA ASP A 272 21.18 0.70 -22.92
C ASP A 272 21.03 1.62 -21.70
N LEU A 273 21.99 2.51 -21.51
CA LEU A 273 22.02 3.40 -20.34
C LEU A 273 20.76 4.27 -20.23
N THR A 274 20.19 4.71 -21.35
CA THR A 274 18.97 5.53 -21.36
C THR A 274 17.80 4.75 -20.76
N THR A 275 17.61 3.50 -21.21
CA THR A 275 16.57 2.62 -20.71
C THR A 275 16.77 2.27 -19.25
N ILE A 276 18.01 2.06 -18.80
CA ILE A 276 18.31 1.83 -17.38
C ILE A 276 17.92 3.04 -16.52
N LEU A 277 18.21 4.26 -16.99
CA LEU A 277 17.98 5.49 -16.23
C LEU A 277 16.50 5.90 -16.20
N PHE A 278 15.80 5.82 -17.34
CA PHE A 278 14.45 6.37 -17.53
C PHE A 278 13.34 5.30 -17.65
N GLY A 279 13.72 4.03 -17.78
CA GLY A 279 12.80 2.92 -17.93
C GLY A 279 12.21 2.78 -19.34
N VAL A 280 11.24 1.90 -19.49
CA VAL A 280 10.58 1.57 -20.79
C VAL A 280 9.18 2.15 -20.96
N GLY A 281 8.68 2.86 -19.95
CA GLY A 281 7.29 3.31 -19.89
C GLY A 281 6.45 2.51 -18.89
N GLN A 282 5.41 3.15 -18.39
CA GLN A 282 4.52 2.61 -17.35
C GLN A 282 3.65 1.46 -17.86
N ASN A 283 3.43 0.44 -17.01
CA ASN A 283 2.69 -0.79 -17.32
C ASN A 283 3.25 -1.58 -18.51
N ARG A 284 4.57 -1.63 -18.66
CA ARG A 284 5.26 -2.35 -19.74
C ARG A 284 6.26 -3.40 -19.25
N SER A 285 6.42 -3.57 -17.94
CA SER A 285 7.31 -4.57 -17.37
C SER A 285 7.00 -5.99 -17.86
N GLU A 286 5.72 -6.36 -17.94
CA GLU A 286 5.28 -7.66 -18.46
C GLU A 286 5.63 -7.86 -19.94
N LYS A 287 5.53 -6.82 -20.76
CA LYS A 287 5.87 -6.90 -22.20
C LYS A 287 7.35 -7.14 -22.43
N VAL A 288 8.19 -6.63 -21.52
CA VAL A 288 9.65 -6.69 -21.64
C VAL A 288 10.21 -7.97 -21.02
N LEU A 289 9.68 -8.39 -19.88
CA LEU A 289 10.13 -9.61 -19.19
C LEU A 289 9.40 -10.88 -19.68
N GLY A 290 8.30 -10.74 -20.45
CA GLY A 290 7.41 -11.85 -20.80
C GLY A 290 6.57 -12.38 -19.62
N ILE A 291 6.78 -11.84 -18.42
CA ILE A 291 6.11 -12.22 -17.17
C ILE A 291 5.87 -10.97 -16.32
N TYR A 292 4.77 -10.94 -15.57
CA TYR A 292 4.49 -9.83 -14.66
C TYR A 292 5.44 -9.87 -13.45
N ALA A 293 6.25 -8.82 -13.29
CA ALA A 293 7.18 -8.70 -12.17
C ALA A 293 6.43 -8.54 -10.84
N HIS A 294 6.38 -9.61 -10.03
CA HIS A 294 5.81 -9.59 -8.68
C HIS A 294 6.75 -8.98 -7.62
N ASN A 295 7.47 -7.90 -7.97
CA ASN A 295 8.31 -7.13 -7.06
C ASN A 295 8.22 -5.63 -7.37
N ILE A 296 7.70 -4.84 -6.41
CA ILE A 296 7.55 -3.39 -6.51
C ILE A 296 8.81 -2.66 -7.00
N PHE A 297 9.97 -2.95 -6.41
CA PHE A 297 11.20 -2.22 -6.72
C PHE A 297 11.66 -2.54 -8.14
N LEU A 298 11.45 -3.78 -8.57
CA LEU A 298 11.77 -4.22 -9.91
C LEU A 298 10.83 -3.60 -10.95
N VAL A 299 9.53 -3.60 -10.69
CA VAL A 299 8.53 -2.95 -11.54
C VAL A 299 8.87 -1.46 -11.70
N LEU A 300 9.13 -0.76 -10.59
CA LEU A 300 9.51 0.66 -10.65
C LEU A 300 10.84 0.86 -11.41
N ALA A 301 11.85 0.04 -11.16
CA ALA A 301 13.15 0.15 -11.85
C ALA A 301 13.02 -0.06 -13.37
N ILE A 302 12.21 -1.02 -13.81
CA ILE A 302 12.01 -1.31 -15.24
C ILE A 302 11.11 -0.25 -15.88
N GLU A 303 9.98 0.08 -15.25
CA GLU A 303 8.95 0.91 -15.87
C GLU A 303 9.28 2.39 -15.86
N ILE A 304 9.81 2.92 -14.74
CA ILE A 304 10.12 4.34 -14.57
C ILE A 304 11.62 4.62 -14.40
N GLY A 305 12.46 3.59 -14.52
CA GLY A 305 13.92 3.72 -14.46
C GLY A 305 14.48 3.87 -13.05
N ILE A 306 15.81 3.79 -12.95
CA ILE A 306 16.52 4.00 -11.67
C ILE A 306 16.26 5.41 -11.11
N ILE A 307 16.17 6.43 -11.96
CA ILE A 307 15.88 7.81 -11.51
C ILE A 307 14.49 7.86 -10.86
N GLY A 308 13.48 7.28 -11.52
CA GLY A 308 12.12 7.21 -11.00
C GLY A 308 12.05 6.45 -9.67
N LEU A 309 12.73 5.29 -9.59
CA LEU A 309 12.83 4.53 -8.34
C LEU A 309 13.45 5.36 -7.21
N LEU A 310 14.55 6.08 -7.47
CA LEU A 310 15.21 6.92 -6.46
C LEU A 310 14.30 8.06 -5.99
N LEU A 311 13.61 8.74 -6.90
CA LEU A 311 12.63 9.77 -6.54
C LEU A 311 11.51 9.21 -5.66
N PHE A 312 11.04 8.01 -5.99
CA PHE A 312 10.01 7.30 -5.23
C PHE A 312 10.50 6.94 -3.81
N LEU A 313 11.73 6.44 -3.68
CA LEU A 313 12.36 6.14 -2.40
C LEU A 313 12.58 7.41 -1.57
N ILE A 314 13.03 8.51 -2.18
CA ILE A 314 13.19 9.80 -1.50
C ILE A 314 11.84 10.29 -0.98
N PHE A 315 10.78 10.21 -1.80
CA PHE A 315 9.43 10.56 -1.37
C PHE A 315 9.00 9.73 -0.15
N TRP A 316 9.22 8.41 -0.17
CA TRP A 316 8.93 7.55 0.99
C TRP A 316 9.74 7.89 2.23
N VAL A 317 11.03 8.17 2.08
CA VAL A 317 11.87 8.63 3.20
C VAL A 317 11.29 9.89 3.82
N GLN A 318 10.73 10.81 3.04
CA GLN A 318 10.08 12.02 3.58
C GLN A 318 8.78 11.75 4.33
N LEU A 319 8.03 10.73 3.93
CA LEU A 319 6.85 10.29 4.67
C LEU A 319 7.23 9.63 6.00
N ILE A 320 8.35 8.92 6.03
CA ILE A 320 8.76 8.11 7.17
C ILE A 320 9.55 8.93 8.21
N PHE A 321 10.57 9.65 7.77
CA PHE A 321 11.60 10.24 8.63
C PHE A 321 11.05 11.17 9.73
N PRO A 322 10.07 12.06 9.45
CA PRO A 322 9.55 12.97 10.48
C PRO A 322 8.70 12.26 11.56
N HIS A 323 8.20 11.05 11.26
CA HIS A 323 7.23 10.31 12.07
C HIS A 323 7.55 8.82 12.06
N LYS A 324 8.51 8.40 12.89
CA LYS A 324 9.02 7.02 12.92
C LYS A 324 7.96 5.94 13.17
N LEU A 325 6.80 6.28 13.75
CA LEU A 325 5.71 5.32 13.97
C LEU A 325 4.94 4.97 12.69
N THR A 326 5.10 5.72 11.58
CA THR A 326 4.56 5.36 10.25
C THR A 326 5.10 4.01 9.74
N LEU A 327 6.24 3.59 10.29
CA LEU A 327 6.92 2.33 9.97
C LEU A 327 6.13 1.10 10.38
N ILE A 328 5.22 1.25 11.36
CA ILE A 328 4.27 0.20 11.76
C ILE A 328 3.41 -0.25 10.58
N VAL A 329 3.16 0.65 9.61
CA VAL A 329 2.37 0.36 8.41
C VAL A 329 3.27 0.11 7.20
N PHE A 330 4.31 0.92 7.00
CA PHE A 330 5.19 0.81 5.83
C PHE A 330 5.90 -0.55 5.72
N ILE A 331 6.46 -1.07 6.82
CA ILE A 331 7.24 -2.32 6.75
C ILE A 331 6.35 -3.52 6.37
N PRO A 332 5.23 -3.79 7.08
CA PRO A 332 4.34 -4.88 6.69
C PRO A 332 3.78 -4.71 5.28
N PHE A 333 3.52 -3.46 4.87
CA PHE A 333 3.07 -3.16 3.52
C PHE A 333 4.11 -3.51 2.46
N VAL A 334 5.36 -3.07 2.60
CA VAL A 334 6.42 -3.37 1.61
C VAL A 334 6.70 -4.87 1.56
N PHE A 335 6.64 -5.53 2.73
CA PHE A 335 6.82 -6.98 2.83
C PHE A 335 5.72 -7.76 2.10
N ALA A 336 4.45 -7.37 2.24
CA ALA A 336 3.32 -8.05 1.57
C ALA A 336 3.06 -7.56 0.14
N GLY A 337 3.34 -6.30 -0.15
CA GLY A 337 2.90 -5.58 -1.34
C GLY A 337 3.75 -5.78 -2.59
N MET A 338 4.60 -6.81 -2.62
CA MET A 338 5.55 -7.02 -3.72
C MET A 338 4.86 -7.15 -5.09
N SER A 339 3.61 -7.64 -5.18
CA SER A 339 2.86 -7.75 -6.45
C SER A 339 1.67 -6.78 -6.62
N ALA A 340 1.21 -6.16 -5.53
CA ALA A 340 -0.08 -5.47 -5.46
C ALA A 340 0.04 -3.94 -5.29
N PHE A 341 1.19 -3.39 -5.64
CA PHE A 341 1.63 -2.10 -5.14
C PHE A 341 0.77 -0.90 -5.56
N THR A 342 0.44 -0.79 -6.85
CA THR A 342 -0.07 0.45 -7.44
C THR A 342 -1.41 0.88 -6.84
N TYR A 343 -2.40 -0.02 -6.87
CA TYR A 343 -3.73 0.24 -6.27
C TYR A 343 -3.69 0.32 -4.74
N ALA A 344 -2.63 -0.18 -4.12
CA ALA A 344 -2.49 -0.26 -2.68
C ALA A 344 -1.96 1.02 -2.02
N MET A 345 -1.37 1.93 -2.81
CA MET A 345 -0.75 3.14 -2.30
C MET A 345 -1.73 4.08 -1.59
N THR A 346 -2.97 4.21 -2.07
CA THR A 346 -3.93 5.17 -1.51
C THR A 346 -4.31 4.90 -0.07
N TYR A 347 -4.61 3.65 0.26
CA TYR A 347 -4.95 3.30 1.65
C TYR A 347 -3.72 3.25 2.55
N LEU A 348 -2.55 2.90 2.01
CA LEU A 348 -1.27 3.05 2.72
C LEU A 348 -1.05 4.51 3.11
N TYR A 349 -1.11 5.41 2.13
CA TYR A 349 -0.84 6.83 2.37
C TYR A 349 -1.90 7.48 3.26
N SER A 350 -3.15 7.00 3.21
CA SER A 350 -4.19 7.42 4.15
C SER A 350 -3.84 7.02 5.59
N ALA A 351 -3.42 5.79 5.82
CA ALA A 351 -2.96 5.34 7.14
C ALA A 351 -1.73 6.13 7.63
N VAL A 352 -0.77 6.38 6.73
CA VAL A 352 0.42 7.20 7.02
C VAL A 352 0.02 8.63 7.38
N ALA A 353 -0.88 9.25 6.62
CA ALA A 353 -1.37 10.61 6.90
C ALA A 353 -2.05 10.70 8.27
N ILE A 354 -2.90 9.72 8.63
CA ILE A 354 -3.53 9.64 9.95
C ILE A 354 -2.48 9.58 11.07
N ILE A 355 -1.45 8.73 10.93
CA ILE A 355 -0.36 8.61 11.91
C ILE A 355 0.36 9.95 12.06
N GLN A 356 0.75 10.58 10.95
CA GLN A 356 1.48 11.84 11.00
C GLN A 356 0.67 12.97 11.61
N LEU A 357 -0.63 13.07 11.27
CA LEU A 357 -1.53 14.05 11.86
C LEU A 357 -1.59 13.88 13.39
N LEU A 358 -1.82 12.66 13.88
CA LEU A 358 -1.90 12.39 15.32
C LEU A 358 -0.57 12.65 16.03
N GLU A 359 0.56 12.25 15.45
CA GLU A 359 1.89 12.56 15.99
C GLU A 359 2.17 14.07 16.03
N ASN A 360 1.76 14.84 15.03
CA ASN A 360 1.89 16.30 15.02
C ASN A 360 1.04 16.94 16.12
N LYS A 361 -0.20 16.49 16.31
CA LYS A 361 -1.06 16.99 17.40
C LYS A 361 -0.46 16.71 18.77
N ARG A 362 0.13 15.54 18.94
CA ARG A 362 0.85 15.15 20.17
C ARG A 362 2.09 16.01 20.42
N LYS A 363 2.92 16.25 19.40
CA LYS A 363 4.13 17.11 19.51
C LYS A 363 3.79 18.56 19.83
N ASN A 364 2.70 19.08 19.30
CA ASN A 364 2.30 20.48 19.44
C ASN A 364 1.42 20.76 20.66
N GLY A 365 1.30 19.81 21.60
CA GLY A 365 0.48 19.98 22.82
C GLY A 365 -1.04 20.06 22.58
N ARG A 366 -1.52 19.84 21.35
CA ARG A 366 -2.95 19.84 20.98
C ARG A 366 -3.59 18.46 21.15
N TRP A 367 -3.16 17.76 22.19
CA TRP A 367 -3.62 16.41 22.52
C TRP A 367 -4.70 16.51 23.60
N GLU A 368 -5.94 16.71 23.15
CA GLU A 368 -7.13 16.51 23.99
C GLU A 368 -7.70 15.16 23.58
N GLY A 369 -7.53 14.17 24.46
CA GLY A 369 -7.84 12.76 24.24
C GLY A 369 -9.29 12.40 24.52
#